data_AF-A0A9Q1CTC7-F1
#
_entry.id   AF-A0A9Q1CTC7-F1
#
_cell.length_a   1.000
_cell.length_b   1.000
_cell.length_c   1.000
_cell.angle_alpha   90.00
_cell.angle_beta   90.00
_cell.angle_gamma   90.00
#
_symmetry.space_group_name_H-M   'P 1'
#
loop_
_entity.id
_entity.type
_entity.pdbx_description
1 polymer ?
#
loop_
_entity_poly.entity_id
_entity_poly.type
_entity_poly.pdbx_seq_one_letter_code
_entity_poly.pdbx_strand_id
1 'polypeptide(L)'
;MDIIKRRHYVSQKMRESARLLLQLRRLCPEKSSLEDFLHLHTYNDVVHVVRGMAGDSNEDLQDLNGFKHPSIALKLGYNLKKFPSIKRILALKESDAVGKKEAKDFIKIVNSNWVNCVSAPALSVMRQQKYTKVEELPKTEDVEEFASFRNKEIEKAVKQLEDFFYTLCVQEMPELSSSATCILQQETTRGG
;
A
#
# COMPACT_ATOMS: atom_id res chain seq x y z
N MET A 1 -4.46 -15.79 5.98
CA MET A 1 -3.62 -14.69 5.44
C MET A 1 -2.81 -15.25 4.28
N ASP A 2 -3.11 -14.81 3.07
CA ASP A 2 -2.61 -15.41 1.81
C ASP A 2 -1.08 -15.48 1.74
N ILE A 3 -0.54 -16.58 1.23
CA ILE A 3 0.92 -16.82 1.08
C ILE A 3 1.59 -15.66 0.32
N ILE A 4 0.89 -15.14 -0.70
CA ILE A 4 1.31 -13.98 -1.50
C ILE A 4 1.47 -12.73 -0.62
N LYS A 5 0.47 -12.42 0.22
CA LYS A 5 0.52 -11.27 1.14
C LYS A 5 1.69 -11.39 2.12
N ARG A 6 1.96 -12.61 2.63
CA ARG A 6 3.11 -12.86 3.51
C ARG A 6 4.44 -12.61 2.79
N ARG A 7 4.61 -13.06 1.55
CA ARG A 7 5.82 -12.83 0.75
C ARG A 7 6.08 -11.34 0.52
N HIS A 8 5.05 -10.58 0.14
CA HIS A 8 5.18 -9.14 -0.05
C HIS A 8 5.53 -8.41 1.24
N TYR A 9 4.91 -8.79 2.35
CA TYR A 9 5.22 -8.25 3.67
C TYR A 9 6.69 -8.48 4.05
N VAL A 10 7.19 -9.71 3.93
CA VAL A 10 8.60 -10.04 4.24
C VAL A 10 9.54 -9.25 3.33
N SER A 11 9.27 -9.22 2.02
CA SER A 11 10.09 -8.50 1.05
C SER A 11 10.14 -7.00 1.34
N GLN A 12 9.00 -6.42 1.74
CA GLN A 12 8.93 -5.02 2.13
C GLN A 12 9.82 -4.74 3.34
N LYS A 13 9.72 -5.57 4.39
CA LYS A 13 10.53 -5.44 5.60
C LYS A 13 12.01 -5.56 5.30
N MET A 14 12.42 -6.53 4.50
CA MET A 14 13.82 -6.70 4.10
C MET A 14 14.34 -5.49 3.31
N ARG A 15 13.55 -4.95 2.37
CA ARG A 15 13.94 -3.74 1.62
C ARG A 15 14.04 -2.50 2.50
N GLU A 16 13.12 -2.35 3.46
CA GLU A 16 13.18 -1.25 4.45
C GLU A 16 14.44 -1.33 5.30
N SER A 17 14.77 -2.52 5.82
CA SER A 17 15.99 -2.75 6.61
C SER A 17 17.27 -2.56 5.78
N ALA A 18 17.29 -3.05 4.54
CA ALA A 18 18.44 -2.90 3.65
C ALA A 18 18.70 -1.43 3.31
N ARG A 19 17.64 -0.64 3.05
CA ARG A 19 17.78 0.80 2.82
C ARG A 19 18.32 1.52 4.04
N LEU A 20 17.86 1.18 5.24
CA LEU A 20 18.40 1.72 6.49
C LEU A 20 19.90 1.41 6.62
N LEU A 21 20.30 0.16 6.40
CA LEU A 21 21.71 -0.24 6.46
C LEU A 21 22.57 0.51 5.42
N LEU A 22 22.07 0.69 4.20
CA LEU A 22 22.78 1.46 3.17
C LEU A 22 23.00 2.91 3.57
N GLN A 23 22.03 3.55 4.21
CA GLN A 23 22.22 4.93 4.70
C GLN A 23 23.17 4.99 5.89
N LEU A 24 23.10 4.03 6.81
CA LEU A 24 24.04 3.93 7.94
C LEU A 24 25.49 3.73 7.49
N ARG A 25 25.71 2.89 6.47
CA ARG A 25 27.04 2.68 5.87
C ARG A 25 27.61 3.94 5.21
N ARG A 26 26.77 4.87 4.76
CA ARG A 26 27.25 6.17 4.23
C ARG A 26 27.85 7.04 5.34
N LEU A 27 27.33 6.93 6.57
CA LEU A 27 27.88 7.64 7.73
C LEU A 27 29.09 6.93 8.33
N CYS A 28 29.08 5.60 8.34
CA CYS A 28 30.18 4.79 8.86
C CYS A 28 30.55 3.67 7.88
N PRO A 29 31.48 3.90 6.94
CA PRO A 29 31.88 2.89 5.95
C PRO A 29 32.55 1.65 6.54
N GLU A 30 33.18 1.79 7.71
CA GLU A 30 33.86 0.71 8.45
C GLU A 30 32.91 -0.42 8.87
N LYS A 31 31.61 -0.13 9.04
CA LYS A 31 30.63 -1.06 9.60
C LYS A 31 29.88 -1.77 8.49
N SER A 32 29.85 -3.10 8.55
CA SER A 32 29.28 -3.91 7.48
C SER A 32 27.88 -4.42 7.84
N SER A 33 27.65 -4.84 9.08
CA SER A 33 26.39 -5.44 9.50
C SER A 33 25.48 -4.42 10.16
N LEU A 34 24.17 -4.69 10.15
CA LEU A 34 23.23 -3.92 10.95
C LEU A 34 23.51 -4.08 12.45
N GLU A 35 24.09 -5.21 12.84
CA GLU A 35 24.47 -5.52 14.22
C GLU A 35 25.47 -4.51 14.81
N ASP A 36 26.38 -4.01 13.98
CA ASP A 36 27.42 -3.03 14.33
C ASP A 36 26.85 -1.65 14.69
N PHE A 37 25.56 -1.43 14.42
CA PHE A 37 24.82 -0.21 14.74
C PHE A 37 23.83 -0.39 15.90
N LEU A 38 23.75 -1.59 16.48
CA LEU A 38 22.85 -1.90 17.61
C LEU A 38 23.57 -1.70 18.96
N HIS A 39 24.14 -0.51 19.14
CA HIS A 39 24.84 -0.07 20.35
C HIS A 39 24.36 1.32 20.78
N LEU A 40 24.60 1.69 22.03
CA LEU A 40 24.12 2.98 22.55
C LEU A 40 24.75 4.18 21.84
N HIS A 41 26.03 4.10 21.49
CA HIS A 41 26.74 5.21 20.85
C HIS A 41 26.21 5.51 19.44
N THR A 42 25.77 4.50 18.71
CA THR A 42 25.19 4.66 17.37
C THR A 42 23.71 4.97 17.35
N TYR A 43 23.04 5.02 18.51
CA TYR A 43 21.60 5.24 18.57
C TYR A 43 21.20 6.57 17.91
N ASN A 44 21.96 7.64 18.16
CA ASN A 44 21.69 8.95 17.58
C ASN A 44 21.86 8.94 16.05
N ASP A 45 22.89 8.27 15.54
CA ASP A 45 23.11 8.10 14.10
C ASP A 45 21.93 7.36 13.45
N VAL A 46 21.43 6.31 14.12
CA VAL A 46 20.26 5.56 13.65
C VAL A 46 19.01 6.44 13.62
N VAL A 47 18.78 7.26 14.64
CA VAL A 47 17.66 8.20 14.66
C VAL A 47 17.81 9.22 13.52
N HIS A 48 18.97 9.83 13.36
CA HIS A 48 19.26 10.81 12.32
C HIS A 48 19.02 10.23 10.92
N VAL A 49 19.55 9.04 10.63
CA VAL A 49 19.33 8.36 9.35
C VAL A 49 17.86 8.04 9.11
N VAL A 50 17.14 7.56 10.11
CA VAL A 50 15.71 7.24 9.95
C VAL A 50 14.89 8.49 9.67
N ARG A 51 15.25 9.62 10.28
CA ARG A 51 14.62 10.92 10.02
C ARG A 51 14.91 11.41 8.60
N GLY A 52 16.17 11.37 8.18
CA GLY A 52 16.56 11.68 6.79
C GLY A 52 15.85 10.80 5.76
N MET A 53 15.69 9.50 6.02
CA MET A 53 14.92 8.59 5.17
C MET A 53 13.43 8.93 5.08
N ALA A 54 12.88 9.56 6.11
CA ALA A 54 11.51 10.07 6.12
C ALA A 54 11.40 11.49 5.53
N GLY A 55 12.48 12.01 4.95
CA GLY A 55 12.55 13.31 4.30
C GLY A 55 12.62 14.48 5.26
N ASP A 56 13.03 14.24 6.50
CA ASP A 56 13.37 15.30 7.45
C ASP A 56 14.79 15.79 7.15
N SER A 57 14.89 17.00 6.61
CA SER A 57 16.14 17.67 6.27
C SER A 57 16.72 18.50 7.41
N ASN A 58 16.06 18.52 8.58
CA ASN A 58 16.56 19.23 9.74
C ASN A 58 17.70 18.45 10.37
N GLU A 59 18.85 19.11 10.55
CA GLU A 59 19.97 18.55 11.32
C GLU A 59 19.66 18.53 12.83
N ASP A 60 18.86 19.50 13.27
CA ASP A 60 18.40 19.61 14.65
C ASP A 60 17.35 18.54 14.97
N LEU A 61 17.75 17.54 15.73
CA LEU A 61 16.86 16.49 16.24
C LEU A 61 15.70 17.04 17.11
N GLN A 62 15.79 18.29 17.57
CA GLN A 62 14.74 19.00 18.31
C GLN A 62 13.69 19.66 17.42
N ASP A 63 13.95 19.92 16.14
CA ASP A 63 12.93 20.41 15.23
C ASP A 63 12.17 19.23 14.62
N LEU A 64 10.98 18.99 15.13
CA LEU A 64 10.21 17.75 14.96
C LEU A 64 9.24 17.79 13.77
N ASN A 65 9.16 18.90 13.04
CA ASN A 65 8.12 19.14 12.03
C ASN A 65 8.57 18.94 10.57
N GLY A 66 9.80 18.45 10.31
CA GLY A 66 10.36 18.32 8.97
C GLY A 66 9.94 17.10 8.15
N PHE A 67 9.11 16.18 8.66
CA PHE A 67 8.84 14.90 7.99
C PHE A 67 8.02 15.03 6.69
N LYS A 68 8.66 14.84 5.52
CA LYS A 68 7.94 14.71 4.24
C LYS A 68 7.10 13.43 4.16
N HIS A 69 7.64 12.31 4.64
CA HIS A 69 7.04 10.98 4.57
C HIS A 69 7.00 10.30 5.95
N PRO A 70 6.18 10.82 6.89
CA PRO A 70 6.16 10.35 8.28
C PRO A 70 5.83 8.85 8.44
N SER A 71 5.10 8.26 7.48
CA SER A 71 4.83 6.82 7.46
C SER A 71 6.10 5.95 7.40
N ILE A 72 7.17 6.44 6.77
CA ILE A 72 8.44 5.72 6.68
C ILE A 72 9.10 5.62 8.05
N ALA A 73 9.15 6.74 8.78
CA ALA A 73 9.69 6.81 10.13
C ALA A 73 9.00 5.82 11.09
N LEU A 74 7.66 5.75 11.04
CA LEU A 74 6.88 4.81 11.86
C LEU A 74 7.14 3.35 11.49
N LYS A 75 7.20 3.03 10.18
CA LYS A 75 7.48 1.66 9.71
C LYS A 75 8.88 1.20 10.11
N LEU A 76 9.89 2.07 9.98
CA LEU A 76 11.26 1.78 10.39
C LEU A 76 11.39 1.63 11.90
N GLY A 77 10.72 2.45 12.69
CA GLY A 77 10.69 2.31 14.15
C GLY A 77 10.16 0.95 14.62
N TYR A 78 9.11 0.44 13.97
CA TYR A 78 8.60 -0.90 14.27
C TYR A 78 9.63 -2.00 13.95
N ASN A 79 10.33 -1.87 12.83
CA ASN A 79 11.37 -2.84 12.43
C ASN A 79 12.58 -2.76 13.38
N LEU A 80 12.99 -1.55 13.76
CA LEU A 80 14.14 -1.30 14.61
C LEU A 80 13.99 -1.94 16.00
N LYS A 81 12.77 -1.99 16.56
CA LYS A 81 12.50 -2.70 17.82
C LYS A 81 12.77 -4.22 17.74
N LYS A 82 12.72 -4.80 16.54
CA LYS A 82 12.94 -6.25 16.32
C LYS A 82 14.41 -6.61 16.20
N PHE A 83 15.24 -5.78 15.57
CA PHE A 83 16.66 -6.09 15.35
C PHE A 83 17.47 -6.39 16.62
N PRO A 84 17.43 -5.57 17.69
CA PRO A 84 18.18 -5.87 18.91
C PRO A 84 17.57 -7.06 19.67
N SER A 85 16.29 -7.37 19.46
CA SER A 85 15.70 -8.60 19.99
C SER A 85 16.31 -9.84 19.34
N ILE A 86 16.61 -9.78 18.04
CA ILE A 86 17.30 -10.85 17.31
C ILE A 86 18.76 -10.95 17.79
N LYS A 87 19.50 -9.83 17.85
CA LYS A 87 20.88 -9.78 18.41
C LYS A 87 20.94 -10.44 19.79
N ARG A 88 20.00 -10.11 20.68
CA ARG A 88 19.91 -10.70 22.02
C ARG A 88 19.71 -12.23 22.00
N ILE A 89 18.90 -12.74 21.08
CA ILE A 89 18.65 -14.19 20.94
C ILE A 89 19.90 -14.89 20.43
N LEU A 90 20.59 -14.31 19.44
CA LEU A 90 21.84 -14.86 18.89
C LEU A 90 22.94 -14.89 19.96
N ALA A 91 23.17 -13.77 20.65
CA ALA A 91 24.13 -13.70 21.75
C ALA A 91 23.82 -14.71 22.88
N LEU A 92 22.54 -14.99 23.15
CA LEU A 92 22.16 -16.01 24.14
C LEU A 92 22.52 -17.44 23.68
N LYS A 93 22.39 -17.73 22.38
CA LYS A 93 22.79 -19.03 21.82
C LYS A 93 24.29 -19.23 21.85
N GLU A 94 25.04 -18.16 21.63
CA GLU A 94 26.51 -18.16 21.58
C GLU A 94 27.16 -17.96 22.96
N SER A 95 26.35 -17.80 24.02
CA SER A 95 26.80 -17.46 25.37
C SER A 95 27.63 -16.17 25.47
N ASP A 96 27.43 -15.24 24.53
CA ASP A 96 28.05 -13.91 24.55
C ASP A 96 27.33 -12.98 25.53
N ALA A 97 27.97 -12.73 26.67
CA ALA A 97 27.46 -11.83 27.70
C ALA A 97 27.49 -10.35 27.28
N VAL A 98 28.46 -9.95 26.44
CA VAL A 98 28.65 -8.56 26.02
C VAL A 98 27.55 -8.17 25.04
N GLY A 99 27.40 -8.90 23.93
CA GLY A 99 26.37 -8.63 22.93
C GLY A 99 24.96 -8.73 23.51
N LYS A 100 24.73 -9.60 24.50
CA LYS A 100 23.47 -9.67 25.25
C LYS A 100 23.19 -8.40 26.05
N LYS A 101 24.21 -7.81 26.68
CA LYS A 101 24.08 -6.55 27.44
C LYS A 101 23.81 -5.38 26.50
N GLU A 102 24.59 -5.25 25.43
CA GLU A 102 24.42 -4.21 24.42
C GLU A 102 23.02 -4.22 23.80
N ALA A 103 22.54 -5.41 23.40
CA ALA A 103 21.21 -5.55 22.84
C ALA A 103 20.10 -5.17 23.83
N LYS A 104 20.26 -5.52 25.12
CA LYS A 104 19.31 -5.13 26.16
C LYS A 104 19.29 -3.61 26.37
N ASP A 105 20.45 -2.99 26.43
CA ASP A 105 20.54 -1.55 26.66
C ASP A 105 20.02 -0.78 25.43
N PHE A 106 20.27 -1.28 24.22
CA PHE A 106 19.69 -0.72 23.00
C PHE A 106 18.16 -0.85 22.96
N ILE A 107 17.59 -1.97 23.43
CA ILE A 107 16.13 -2.12 23.56
C ILE A 107 15.55 -1.08 24.52
N LYS A 108 16.23 -0.81 25.65
CA LYS A 108 15.77 0.18 26.64
C LYS A 108 15.72 1.58 26.02
N ILE A 109 16.82 2.03 25.40
CA ILE A 109 16.89 3.39 24.83
C ILE A 109 15.89 3.57 23.67
N VAL A 110 15.69 2.55 22.83
CA VAL A 110 14.67 2.59 21.77
C VAL A 110 13.27 2.67 22.37
N ASN A 111 12.97 1.93 23.43
CA ASN A 111 11.64 1.97 24.04
C ASN A 111 11.35 3.30 24.76
N SER A 112 12.36 3.92 25.38
CA SER A 112 12.19 5.18 26.10
C SER A 112 12.14 6.40 25.18
N ASN A 113 13.08 6.50 24.22
CA ASN A 113 13.32 7.76 23.51
C ASN A 113 12.70 7.81 22.11
N TRP A 114 12.45 6.66 21.49
CA TRP A 114 11.96 6.62 20.10
C TRP A 114 10.61 7.33 19.92
N VAL A 115 9.74 7.24 20.93
CA VAL A 115 8.43 7.90 20.88
C VAL A 115 8.59 9.41 20.73
N ASN A 116 9.49 10.00 21.52
CA ASN A 116 9.69 11.45 21.55
C ASN A 116 10.46 11.94 20.32
N CYS A 117 11.48 11.20 19.89
CA CYS A 117 12.36 11.66 18.81
C CYS A 117 11.81 11.39 17.40
N VAL A 118 10.88 10.44 17.26
CA VAL A 118 10.43 9.96 15.94
C VAL A 118 8.92 9.78 15.87
N SER A 119 8.32 8.94 16.73
CA SER A 119 6.92 8.54 16.53
C SER A 119 5.91 9.66 16.76
N ALA A 120 5.98 10.38 17.88
CA ALA A 120 5.07 11.49 18.17
C ALA A 120 5.21 12.63 17.15
N PRO A 121 6.42 13.07 16.78
CA PRO A 121 6.67 13.99 15.67
C PRO A 121 6.02 13.55 14.35
N ALA A 122 6.30 12.32 13.92
CA ALA A 122 5.77 11.78 12.66
C ALA A 122 4.24 11.71 12.68
N LEU A 123 3.64 11.31 13.82
CA LEU A 123 2.18 11.29 13.97
C LEU A 123 1.57 12.70 13.96
N SER A 124 2.24 13.68 14.55
CA SER A 124 1.84 15.08 14.50
C SER A 124 1.78 15.58 13.06
N VAL A 125 2.85 15.36 12.29
CA VAL A 125 2.93 15.73 10.88
C VAL A 125 1.88 14.98 10.05
N MET A 126 1.64 13.69 10.29
CA MET A 126 0.56 12.94 9.62
C MET A 126 -0.82 13.54 9.88
N ARG A 127 -1.10 13.95 11.12
CA ARG A 127 -2.36 14.62 11.46
C ARG A 127 -2.45 15.95 10.74
N GLN A 128 -1.41 16.78 10.79
CA GLN A 128 -1.38 18.06 10.10
C GLN A 128 -1.59 17.91 8.60
N GLN A 129 -0.91 16.96 7.94
CA GLN A 129 -1.09 16.65 6.51
C GLN A 129 -2.53 16.23 6.21
N LYS A 130 -3.18 15.48 7.10
CA LYS A 130 -4.59 15.09 6.93
C LYS A 130 -5.53 16.30 6.96
N TYR A 131 -5.30 17.26 7.87
CA TYR A 131 -6.13 18.48 7.98
C TYR A 131 -5.78 19.55 6.94
N THR A 132 -4.54 19.58 6.46
CA THR A 132 -4.07 20.55 5.45
C THR A 132 -4.37 20.08 4.03
N LYS A 133 -4.71 18.80 3.84
CA LYS A 133 -5.09 18.28 2.52
C LYS A 133 -6.34 19.03 2.04
N VAL A 134 -6.12 19.97 1.12
CA VAL A 134 -7.20 20.60 0.37
C VAL A 134 -7.92 19.48 -0.37
N GLU A 135 -9.21 19.37 -0.15
CA GLU A 135 -10.04 18.45 -0.92
C GLU A 135 -10.16 19.05 -2.32
N GLU A 136 -9.25 18.64 -3.21
CA GLU A 136 -9.34 18.97 -4.63
C GLU A 136 -10.59 18.28 -5.17
N LEU A 137 -11.67 19.07 -5.25
CA LEU A 137 -12.86 18.67 -5.96
C LEU A 137 -12.48 18.45 -7.43
N PRO A 138 -13.00 17.40 -8.09
CA PRO A 138 -12.83 17.24 -9.52
C PRO A 138 -13.32 18.50 -10.22
N LYS A 139 -12.63 18.90 -11.29
CA LYS A 139 -13.02 20.09 -12.02
C LYS A 139 -14.38 19.85 -12.66
N THR A 140 -15.14 20.92 -12.87
CA THR A 140 -16.47 20.81 -13.48
C THR A 140 -16.38 20.11 -14.85
N GLU A 141 -15.33 20.39 -15.61
CA GLU A 141 -15.07 19.74 -16.89
C GLU A 141 -14.89 18.22 -16.77
N ASP A 142 -14.17 17.75 -15.75
CA ASP A 142 -13.96 16.31 -15.51
C ASP A 142 -15.28 15.60 -15.16
N VAL A 143 -16.15 16.28 -14.40
CA VAL A 143 -17.47 15.76 -14.01
C VAL A 143 -18.40 15.68 -15.22
N GLU A 144 -18.37 16.70 -16.09
CA GLU A 144 -19.14 16.74 -17.33
C GLU A 144 -18.66 15.68 -18.32
N GLU A 145 -17.35 15.52 -18.50
CA GLU A 145 -16.78 14.51 -19.37
C GLU A 145 -17.19 13.11 -18.90
N PHE A 146 -17.07 12.83 -17.61
CA PHE A 146 -17.49 11.56 -17.03
C PHE A 146 -19.01 11.32 -17.17
N ALA A 147 -19.83 12.34 -16.98
CA ALA A 147 -21.28 12.23 -17.20
C ALA A 147 -21.62 11.92 -18.66
N SER A 148 -20.95 12.60 -19.61
CA SER A 148 -21.15 12.37 -21.04
C SER A 148 -20.72 10.96 -21.47
N PHE A 149 -19.59 10.47 -20.96
CA PHE A 149 -19.10 9.11 -21.22
C PHE A 149 -20.09 8.08 -20.69
N ARG A 150 -20.52 8.23 -19.43
CA ARG A 150 -21.50 7.33 -18.81
C ARG A 150 -22.80 7.24 -19.61
N ASN A 151 -23.34 8.38 -20.03
CA ASN A 151 -24.58 8.42 -20.81
C ASN A 151 -24.39 7.73 -22.17
N LYS A 152 -23.26 7.95 -22.85
CA LYS A 152 -22.94 7.24 -24.10
C LYS A 152 -22.84 5.72 -23.92
N GLU A 153 -22.22 5.25 -22.84
CA GLU A 153 -22.12 3.81 -22.57
C GLU A 153 -23.49 3.20 -22.23
N ILE A 154 -24.34 3.93 -21.51
CA ILE A 154 -25.73 3.52 -21.26
C ILE A 154 -26.50 3.41 -22.58
N GLU A 155 -26.43 4.43 -23.45
CA GLU A 155 -27.10 4.40 -24.76
C GLU A 155 -26.64 3.23 -25.63
N LYS A 156 -25.34 2.92 -25.62
CA LYS A 156 -24.81 1.74 -26.33
C LYS A 156 -25.38 0.44 -25.77
N ALA A 157 -25.40 0.29 -24.45
CA ALA A 157 -25.93 -0.92 -23.81
C ALA A 157 -27.44 -1.09 -24.06
N VAL A 158 -28.21 0.00 -24.03
CA VAL A 158 -29.65 -0.02 -24.36
C VAL A 158 -29.86 -0.45 -25.81
N LYS A 159 -29.12 0.12 -26.77
CA LYS A 159 -29.22 -0.29 -28.18
C LYS A 159 -28.86 -1.75 -28.40
N GLN A 160 -27.81 -2.23 -27.74
CA GLN A 160 -27.43 -3.65 -27.83
C GLN A 160 -28.54 -4.57 -27.31
N LEU A 161 -29.24 -4.17 -26.24
CA LEU A 161 -30.39 -4.92 -25.74
C LEU A 161 -31.56 -4.85 -26.72
N GLU A 162 -31.89 -3.67 -27.24
CA GLU A 162 -32.95 -3.50 -28.25
C GLU A 162 -32.69 -4.33 -29.51
N ASP A 163 -31.47 -4.30 -30.04
CA ASP A 163 -31.04 -5.10 -31.19
C ASP A 163 -31.12 -6.60 -30.90
N PHE A 164 -30.75 -7.01 -29.68
CA PHE A 164 -30.88 -8.39 -29.22
C PHE A 164 -32.34 -8.84 -29.15
N PHE A 165 -33.23 -8.02 -28.57
CA PHE A 165 -34.67 -8.30 -28.50
C PHE A 165 -35.31 -8.32 -29.90
N TYR A 166 -34.94 -7.40 -30.79
CA TYR A 166 -35.43 -7.37 -32.16
C TYR A 166 -35.00 -8.63 -32.94
N THR A 167 -33.74 -9.06 -32.76
CA THR A 167 -33.23 -10.29 -33.37
C THR A 167 -33.98 -11.53 -32.85
N LEU A 168 -34.24 -11.60 -31.54
CA LEU A 168 -34.99 -12.70 -30.93
C LEU A 168 -36.44 -12.75 -31.43
N CYS A 169 -37.13 -11.61 -31.50
CA CYS A 169 -38.48 -11.53 -32.04
C CYS A 169 -38.55 -11.92 -33.52
N VAL A 170 -37.59 -11.49 -34.36
CA VAL A 170 -37.54 -11.86 -35.78
C VAL A 170 -37.22 -13.34 -35.98
N GLN A 171 -36.52 -13.98 -35.05
CA GLN A 171 -36.26 -15.43 -35.08
C GLN A 171 -37.46 -16.27 -34.61
N GLU A 172 -38.33 -15.77 -33.73
CA GLU A 172 -39.54 -16.47 -33.28
C GLU A 172 -40.73 -16.33 -34.25
N MET A 173 -40.77 -15.25 -35.05
CA MET A 173 -41.86 -14.97 -36.00
C MET A 173 -41.99 -15.91 -37.23
N PRO A 174 -40.95 -16.57 -37.79
CA PRO A 174 -41.09 -17.44 -38.96
C PRO A 174 -41.86 -18.74 -38.65
N GLU A 175 -41.83 -19.21 -37.40
CA GLU A 175 -42.52 -20.45 -37.02
C GLU A 175 -44.04 -20.28 -36.99
N LEU A 176 -44.53 -19.08 -36.62
CA LEU A 176 -45.95 -18.74 -36.63
C LEU A 176 -46.49 -18.50 -38.04
N SER A 177 -45.72 -17.88 -38.94
CA SER A 177 -46.18 -17.66 -40.33
C SER A 177 -46.19 -18.96 -41.14
N SER A 178 -45.20 -19.84 -40.94
CA SER A 178 -45.12 -21.12 -41.65
C SER A 178 -46.22 -22.10 -41.20
N SER A 179 -46.59 -22.09 -39.91
CA SER A 179 -47.72 -22.86 -39.38
C SER A 179 -49.06 -22.37 -39.93
N ALA A 180 -49.26 -21.04 -39.99
CA ALA A 180 -50.47 -20.44 -40.56
C ALA A 180 -50.66 -20.77 -42.06
N THR A 181 -49.59 -20.79 -42.85
CA THR A 181 -49.67 -21.20 -44.27
C THR A 181 -49.94 -22.69 -44.45
N CYS A 182 -49.48 -23.54 -43.53
CA CYS A 182 -49.72 -24.99 -43.59
C CYS A 182 -51.19 -25.33 -43.31
N ILE A 183 -51.83 -24.62 -42.38
CA ILE A 183 -53.27 -24.78 -42.07
C ILE A 183 -54.14 -24.38 -43.27
N LEU A 184 -53.82 -23.27 -43.96
CA LEU A 184 -54.59 -22.81 -45.13
C LEU A 184 -54.47 -23.73 -46.36
N GLN A 185 -53.35 -24.45 -46.52
CA GLN A 185 -53.17 -25.41 -47.61
C GLN A 185 -53.92 -26.75 -47.38
N GLN A 186 -54.14 -27.14 -46.13
CA GLN A 186 -54.92 -28.34 -45.79
C GLN A 186 -56.43 -28.16 -45.99
N GLU A 187 -56.94 -26.94 -45.86
CA GLU A 187 -58.36 -26.64 -46.10
C GLU A 187 -58.70 -26.58 -47.61
N THR A 188 -57.74 -26.19 -48.45
CA THR A 188 -57.93 -26.06 -49.90
C THR A 188 -57.94 -27.41 -50.64
N THR A 189 -57.33 -28.45 -50.06
CA THR A 189 -57.24 -29.80 -50.68
C THR A 189 -58.35 -30.78 -50.27
N ARG A 190 -59.22 -30.40 -49.32
CA ARG A 190 -60.37 -31.22 -48.88
C ARG A 190 -61.71 -30.87 -49.54
N GLY A 191 -61.72 -29.86 -50.43
CA GLY A 191 -62.93 -29.37 -51.11
C GLY A 191 -62.95 -29.59 -52.63
N GLY A 192 -62.35 -30.68 -53.13
CA GLY A 192 -62.38 -31.10 -54.53
C GLY A 192 -62.88 -32.53 -54.68
#